data_AF-A0ABC8LXU4-F1
#
_entry.id   AF-A0ABC8LXU4-F1
#
_cell.length_a   1.000
_cell.length_b   1.000
_cell.length_c   1.000
_cell.angle_alpha   90.00
_cell.angle_beta   90.00
_cell.angle_gamma   90.00
#
_symmetry.space_group_name_H-M   'P 1'
#
loop_
_entity.id
_entity.type
_entity.pdbx_description
1 polymer ?
#
loop_
_entity_poly.entity_id
_entity_poly.type
_entity_poly.pdbx_seq_one_letter_code
_entity_poly.pdbx_strand_id
1 'polypeptide(L)'
;MSYMGVLYEICPYWKFAYTAANAAILEVVAGEKRVHIIDFQIAQGSQYMSLIQELAKRPGGPPLLHVTGVDDSQSNYARGGGLSLVGEKLASTAQSCGVPFEFHDAFMQREHLGVEPGFAVVVNFPYVLHHMPDESVSVENHRDRLLHLIKSLSPKLVTLVEQESNTNTSPFLSRFVETLDYYTAMFGSIDAAQPRDDKQRISAEQHCVARDIVNMIACEEAERVERHKVLGKWRVRMMMAEFMCWPVSSSAAFAASEMLRGYDKNYKLGGNEGALYLFWKRRPMATCSAWKPNPNQIA
;
A
#
# COMPACT_ATOMS: atom_id res chain seq x y z
N MET A 1 -20.76 8.61 1.08
CA MET A 1 -19.52 7.92 0.70
C MET A 1 -18.47 8.99 0.38
N SER A 2 -17.22 8.86 0.82
CA SER A 2 -16.17 9.83 0.48
C SER A 2 -15.76 9.68 -1.00
N TYR A 3 -15.11 10.68 -1.58
CA TYR A 3 -14.63 10.62 -2.98
C TYR A 3 -13.69 9.42 -3.22
N MET A 4 -12.74 9.18 -2.31
CA MET A 4 -11.89 7.98 -2.36
C MET A 4 -12.68 6.69 -2.11
N GLY A 5 -13.76 6.73 -1.32
CA GLY A 5 -14.65 5.59 -1.14
C GLY A 5 -15.32 5.17 -2.45
N VAL A 6 -15.69 6.12 -3.31
CA VAL A 6 -16.22 5.83 -4.65
C VAL A 6 -15.17 5.10 -5.48
N LEU A 7 -13.94 5.63 -5.57
CA LEU A 7 -12.85 4.97 -6.32
C LEU A 7 -12.50 3.60 -5.76
N TYR A 8 -12.51 3.43 -4.43
CA TYR A 8 -12.25 2.17 -3.76
C TYR A 8 -13.28 1.09 -4.17
N GLU A 9 -14.55 1.46 -4.35
CA GLU A 9 -15.57 0.51 -4.76
C GLU A 9 -15.48 0.18 -6.25
N ILE A 10 -15.35 1.18 -7.12
CA ILE A 10 -15.50 1.00 -8.57
C ILE A 10 -14.21 0.55 -9.26
N CYS A 11 -13.05 0.80 -8.66
CA CYS A 11 -11.75 0.37 -9.18
C CYS A 11 -11.04 -0.58 -8.19
N PRO A 12 -10.35 -1.63 -8.68
CA PRO A 12 -9.74 -2.63 -7.82
C PRO A 12 -8.38 -2.21 -7.25
N TYR A 13 -7.89 -1.00 -7.48
CA TYR A 13 -6.49 -0.63 -7.16
C TYR A 13 -6.12 -0.81 -5.68
N TRP A 14 -6.99 -0.36 -4.78
CA TRP A 14 -6.80 -0.51 -3.33
C TRP A 14 -7.17 -1.92 -2.85
N LYS A 15 -8.26 -2.51 -3.37
CA LYS A 15 -8.62 -3.89 -3.02
C LYS A 15 -7.55 -4.89 -3.45
N PHE A 16 -6.89 -4.66 -4.59
CA PHE A 16 -5.71 -5.37 -5.05
C PHE A 16 -4.55 -5.23 -4.07
N ALA A 17 -4.19 -3.99 -3.69
CA ALA A 17 -3.12 -3.74 -2.73
C ALA A 17 -3.34 -4.50 -1.43
N TYR A 18 -4.53 -4.35 -0.85
CA TYR A 18 -4.89 -4.95 0.43
C TYR A 18 -4.95 -6.48 0.35
N THR A 19 -5.56 -7.02 -0.71
CA THR A 19 -5.70 -8.49 -0.87
C THR A 19 -4.34 -9.15 -1.08
N ALA A 20 -3.51 -8.59 -1.96
CA ALA A 20 -2.20 -9.15 -2.26
C ALA A 20 -1.24 -9.04 -1.07
N ALA A 21 -1.22 -7.88 -0.39
CA ALA A 21 -0.43 -7.70 0.83
C ALA A 21 -0.91 -8.62 1.95
N ASN A 22 -2.22 -8.66 2.25
CA ASN A 22 -2.77 -9.52 3.30
C ASN A 22 -2.47 -11.00 3.07
N ALA A 23 -2.55 -11.48 1.82
CA ALA A 23 -2.21 -12.87 1.52
C ALA A 23 -0.74 -13.18 1.83
N ALA A 24 0.19 -12.29 1.49
CA ALA A 24 1.60 -12.43 1.84
C ALA A 24 1.84 -12.36 3.36
N ILE A 25 1.12 -11.48 4.05
CA ILE A 25 1.16 -11.35 5.52
C ILE A 25 0.66 -12.63 6.19
N LEU A 26 -0.50 -13.14 5.80
CA LEU A 26 -1.09 -14.36 6.34
C LEU A 26 -0.14 -15.56 6.22
N GLU A 27 0.54 -15.68 5.08
CA GLU A 27 1.53 -16.73 4.85
C GLU A 27 2.72 -16.62 5.82
N VAL A 28 3.28 -15.42 5.98
CA VAL A 28 4.48 -15.25 6.81
C VAL A 28 4.18 -15.40 8.31
N VAL A 29 2.96 -15.08 8.74
CA VAL A 29 2.55 -15.11 10.17
C VAL A 29 1.77 -16.37 10.56
N ALA A 30 1.63 -17.35 9.67
CA ALA A 30 0.81 -18.54 9.89
C ALA A 30 1.14 -19.29 11.20
N GLY A 31 2.41 -19.34 11.60
CA GLY A 31 2.87 -19.99 12.83
C GLY A 31 3.08 -19.07 14.04
N GLU A 32 2.82 -17.76 13.90
CA GLU A 32 3.20 -16.78 14.92
C GLU A 32 2.13 -16.62 15.99
N LYS A 33 2.54 -16.54 17.27
CA LYS A 33 1.60 -16.33 18.38
C LYS A 33 1.36 -14.84 18.66
N ARG A 34 2.31 -13.98 18.30
CA ARG A 34 2.29 -12.53 18.50
C ARG A 34 2.72 -11.87 17.20
N VAL A 35 1.85 -11.05 16.63
CA VAL A 35 2.08 -10.38 15.34
C VAL A 35 1.93 -8.90 15.53
N HIS A 36 2.90 -8.12 15.04
CA HIS A 36 2.85 -6.67 15.06
C HIS A 36 2.96 -6.14 13.64
N ILE A 37 1.91 -5.47 13.17
CA ILE A 37 1.89 -4.88 11.83
C ILE A 37 2.07 -3.36 11.96
N ILE A 38 3.03 -2.82 11.23
CA ILE A 38 3.27 -1.38 11.11
C ILE A 38 2.83 -0.96 9.71
N ASP A 39 1.80 -0.13 9.63
CA ASP A 39 1.26 0.38 8.37
C ASP A 39 1.64 1.85 8.16
N PHE A 40 2.24 2.15 7.02
CA PHE A 40 2.66 3.51 6.67
C PHE A 40 1.66 4.28 5.81
N GLN A 41 0.40 3.88 5.74
CA GLN A 41 -0.71 4.65 5.18
C GLN A 41 -2.06 4.01 5.56
N ILE A 42 -2.36 3.96 6.87
CA ILE A 42 -3.44 3.09 7.37
C ILE A 42 -4.84 3.52 6.90
N ALA A 43 -4.98 4.79 6.51
CA ALA A 43 -6.18 5.38 5.95
C ALA A 43 -7.43 5.11 6.81
N GLN A 44 -8.30 4.20 6.39
CA GLN A 44 -9.56 3.83 7.06
C GLN A 44 -9.49 2.49 7.82
N GLY A 45 -8.33 1.82 7.83
CA GLY A 45 -8.13 0.51 8.44
C GLY A 45 -8.84 -0.65 7.73
N SER A 46 -9.47 -0.44 6.58
CA SER A 46 -10.28 -1.47 5.89
C SER A 46 -9.46 -2.72 5.50
N GLN A 47 -8.17 -2.56 5.20
CA GLN A 47 -7.26 -3.69 4.97
C GLN A 47 -7.20 -4.61 6.19
N TYR A 48 -7.14 -4.04 7.39
CA TYR A 48 -6.97 -4.80 8.63
C TYR A 48 -8.25 -5.43 9.12
N MET A 49 -9.41 -4.86 8.79
CA MET A 49 -10.70 -5.51 9.06
C MET A 49 -10.79 -6.88 8.37
N SER A 50 -10.41 -6.96 7.09
CA SER A 50 -10.41 -8.25 6.37
C SER A 50 -9.30 -9.17 6.87
N LEU A 51 -8.12 -8.64 7.20
CA LEU A 51 -7.03 -9.44 7.76
C LEU A 51 -7.42 -10.09 9.11
N ILE A 52 -8.07 -9.33 10.00
CA ILE A 52 -8.56 -9.82 11.30
C ILE A 52 -9.54 -10.98 11.10
N GLN A 53 -10.47 -10.86 10.15
CA GLN A 53 -11.43 -11.93 9.84
C GLN A 53 -10.75 -13.20 9.34
N GLU A 54 -9.66 -13.09 8.57
CA GLU A 54 -8.89 -14.25 8.10
C GLU A 54 -8.03 -14.86 9.23
N LEU A 55 -7.40 -14.02 10.06
CA LEU A 55 -6.64 -14.49 11.23
C LEU A 55 -7.51 -15.23 12.25
N ALA A 56 -8.77 -14.82 12.42
CA ALA A 56 -9.73 -15.51 13.28
C ALA A 56 -10.02 -16.95 12.85
N LYS A 57 -9.91 -17.25 11.54
CA LYS A 57 -10.16 -18.58 10.96
C LYS A 57 -8.93 -19.50 11.03
N ARG A 58 -7.80 -19.00 11.53
CA ARG A 58 -6.53 -19.72 11.53
C ARG A 58 -6.61 -21.00 12.38
N PRO A 59 -6.11 -22.15 11.87
CA PRO A 59 -5.95 -23.36 12.68
C PRO A 59 -5.09 -23.09 13.93
N GLY A 60 -5.58 -23.49 15.10
CA GLY A 60 -4.91 -23.21 16.38
C GLY A 60 -5.23 -21.84 17.00
N GLY A 61 -6.12 -21.07 16.37
CA GLY A 61 -6.63 -19.79 16.89
C GLY A 61 -5.83 -18.56 16.42
N PRO A 62 -6.41 -17.36 16.59
CA PRO A 62 -5.77 -16.11 16.18
C PRO A 62 -4.54 -15.77 17.04
N PRO A 63 -3.57 -15.00 16.50
CA PRO A 63 -2.47 -14.47 17.30
C PRO A 63 -2.94 -13.29 18.17
N LEU A 64 -2.12 -12.89 19.15
CA LEU A 64 -2.17 -11.53 19.66
C LEU A 64 -1.72 -10.58 18.52
N LEU A 65 -2.61 -9.70 18.08
CA LEU A 65 -2.38 -8.81 16.96
C LEU A 65 -2.22 -7.36 17.42
N HIS A 66 -1.05 -6.77 17.19
CA HIS A 66 -0.81 -5.35 17.35
C HIS A 66 -0.81 -4.69 15.97
N VAL A 67 -1.48 -3.55 15.84
CA VAL A 67 -1.40 -2.72 14.63
C VAL A 67 -0.96 -1.32 15.01
N THR A 68 0.16 -0.89 14.47
CA THR A 68 0.62 0.50 14.52
C THR A 68 0.23 1.18 13.21
N GLY A 69 -0.64 2.18 13.29
CA GLY A 69 -0.98 3.02 12.14
C GLY A 69 -0.15 4.29 12.13
N VAL A 70 0.60 4.50 11.06
CA VAL A 70 1.24 5.78 10.74
C VAL A 70 0.39 6.49 9.70
N ASP A 71 0.18 7.78 9.89
CA ASP A 71 -0.57 8.59 8.95
C ASP A 71 -0.13 10.05 8.94
N ASP A 72 -0.41 10.74 7.85
CA ASP A 72 -0.11 12.16 7.70
C ASP A 72 -1.31 13.06 8.06
N SER A 73 -1.07 14.38 8.07
CA SER A 73 -2.12 15.36 8.37
C SER A 73 -3.20 15.43 7.29
N GLN A 74 -2.89 15.09 6.03
CA GLN A 74 -3.87 15.09 4.94
C GLN A 74 -4.86 13.93 5.10
N SER A 75 -4.40 12.75 5.48
CA SER A 75 -5.25 11.61 5.73
C SER A 75 -6.19 11.81 6.92
N ASN A 76 -5.75 12.51 7.98
CA ASN A 76 -6.63 12.87 9.09
C ASN A 76 -7.82 13.73 8.62
N TYR A 77 -7.59 14.68 7.72
CA TYR A 77 -8.66 15.48 7.12
C TYR A 77 -9.57 14.64 6.22
N ALA A 78 -9.01 13.82 5.33
CA ALA A 78 -9.77 12.96 4.41
C ALA A 78 -10.61 11.91 5.15
N ARG A 79 -10.15 11.47 6.32
CA ARG A 79 -10.85 10.53 7.21
C ARG A 79 -11.96 11.18 8.03
N GLY A 80 -11.90 12.49 8.24
CA GLY A 80 -12.87 13.21 9.07
C GLY A 80 -12.66 13.03 10.58
N GLY A 81 -11.44 12.66 10.99
CA GLY A 81 -11.07 12.48 12.40
C GLY A 81 -9.69 11.85 12.57
N GLY A 82 -9.25 11.66 13.83
CA GLY A 82 -7.92 11.12 14.18
C GLY A 82 -7.81 9.60 14.10
N LEU A 83 -6.60 9.08 14.33
CA LEU A 83 -6.30 7.64 14.27
C LEU A 83 -7.06 6.82 15.32
N SER A 84 -7.52 7.44 16.41
CA SER A 84 -8.37 6.81 17.41
C SER A 84 -9.62 6.16 16.81
N LEU A 85 -10.25 6.79 15.81
CA LEU A 85 -11.43 6.23 15.13
C LEU A 85 -11.10 4.93 14.38
N VAL A 86 -9.90 4.85 13.80
CA VAL A 86 -9.42 3.63 13.14
C VAL A 86 -9.18 2.55 14.19
N GLY A 87 -8.49 2.90 15.28
CA GLY A 87 -8.25 2.00 16.40
C GLY A 87 -9.52 1.41 16.99
N GLU A 88 -10.53 2.24 17.28
CA GLU A 88 -11.84 1.80 17.79
C GLU A 88 -12.54 0.83 16.82
N LYS A 89 -12.52 1.15 15.53
CA LYS A 89 -13.15 0.31 14.50
C LYS A 89 -12.44 -1.04 14.37
N LEU A 90 -11.11 -1.07 14.41
CA LEU A 90 -10.33 -2.30 14.37
C LEU A 90 -10.50 -3.12 15.64
N ALA A 91 -10.50 -2.48 16.81
CA ALA A 91 -10.73 -3.14 18.09
C ALA A 91 -12.12 -3.77 18.17
N SER A 92 -13.16 -3.06 17.71
CA SER A 92 -14.53 -3.61 17.62
C SER A 92 -14.60 -4.79 16.66
N THR A 93 -13.93 -4.71 15.50
CA THR A 93 -13.86 -5.83 14.54
C THR A 93 -13.15 -7.03 15.17
N ALA A 94 -11.99 -6.83 15.80
CA ALA A 94 -11.23 -7.87 16.47
C ALA A 94 -12.03 -8.53 17.60
N GLN A 95 -12.71 -7.74 18.43
CA GLN A 95 -13.59 -8.24 19.49
C GLN A 95 -14.71 -9.12 18.91
N SER A 96 -15.35 -8.69 17.82
CA SER A 96 -16.42 -9.46 17.16
C SER A 96 -15.93 -10.80 16.57
N CYS A 97 -14.65 -10.87 16.20
CA CYS A 97 -14.01 -12.07 15.66
C CYS A 97 -13.27 -12.90 16.71
N GLY A 98 -13.23 -12.47 17.98
CA GLY A 98 -12.47 -13.15 19.03
C GLY A 98 -10.96 -13.08 18.87
N VAL A 99 -10.43 -12.04 18.22
CA VAL A 99 -8.99 -11.83 18.02
C VAL A 99 -8.44 -10.90 19.11
N PRO A 100 -7.45 -11.32 19.93
CA PRO A 100 -6.79 -10.44 20.87
C PRO A 100 -6.06 -9.32 20.12
N PHE A 101 -6.34 -8.07 20.45
CA PHE A 101 -5.95 -6.94 19.61
C PHE A 101 -5.57 -5.69 20.40
N GLU A 102 -4.54 -4.99 19.93
CA GLU A 102 -4.13 -3.67 20.39
C GLU A 102 -3.82 -2.76 19.19
N PHE A 103 -4.17 -1.48 19.30
CA PHE A 103 -3.88 -0.47 18.29
C PHE A 103 -3.00 0.63 18.87
N HIS A 104 -1.99 1.03 18.12
CA HIS A 104 -1.12 2.15 18.45
C HIS A 104 -1.16 3.18 17.32
N ASP A 105 -1.33 4.44 17.68
CA ASP A 105 -1.05 5.54 16.76
C ASP A 105 0.44 5.90 16.82
N ALA A 106 1.05 6.17 15.67
CA ALA A 106 2.44 6.55 15.61
C ALA A 106 2.71 7.66 14.59
N PHE A 107 3.72 8.46 14.91
CA PHE A 107 4.41 9.29 13.93
C PHE A 107 5.62 8.52 13.37
N MET A 108 6.16 8.94 12.22
CA MET A 108 7.32 8.32 11.56
C MET A 108 8.64 8.47 12.35
N GLN A 109 8.73 7.90 13.55
CA GLN A 109 9.94 7.84 14.38
C GLN A 109 10.01 6.49 15.09
N ARG A 110 11.22 5.94 15.27
CA ARG A 110 11.45 4.57 15.74
C ARG A 110 10.79 4.30 17.09
N GLU A 111 10.97 5.24 18.00
CA GLU A 111 10.53 5.17 19.39
C GLU A 111 9.00 5.14 19.48
N HIS A 112 8.30 5.61 18.44
CA HIS A 112 6.85 5.62 18.37
C HIS A 112 6.26 4.37 17.69
N LEU A 113 7.08 3.53 17.05
CA LEU A 113 6.58 2.35 16.35
C LEU A 113 6.19 1.20 17.30
N GLY A 114 6.59 1.27 18.57
CA GLY A 114 6.07 0.40 19.64
C GLY A 114 6.47 -1.07 19.52
N VAL A 115 7.59 -1.38 18.88
CA VAL A 115 8.02 -2.79 18.67
C VAL A 115 8.47 -3.42 19.98
N GLU A 116 7.76 -4.44 20.42
CA GLU A 116 8.08 -5.21 21.62
C GLU A 116 8.84 -6.51 21.31
N PRO A 117 9.75 -6.97 22.21
CA PRO A 117 10.39 -8.27 22.07
C PRO A 117 9.38 -9.43 21.95
N GLY A 118 9.64 -10.35 21.04
CA GLY A 118 8.83 -11.56 20.85
C GLY A 118 7.64 -11.41 19.90
N PHE A 119 7.43 -10.23 19.29
CA PHE A 119 6.50 -10.08 18.17
C PHE A 119 7.16 -10.38 16.84
N ALA A 120 6.44 -11.08 15.96
CA ALA A 120 6.75 -11.12 14.54
C ALA A 120 6.32 -9.80 13.90
N VAL A 121 7.29 -8.94 13.58
CA VAL A 121 7.05 -7.63 12.97
C VAL A 121 6.82 -7.77 11.47
N VAL A 122 5.78 -7.11 10.97
CA VAL A 122 5.44 -6.98 9.55
C VAL A 122 5.29 -5.51 9.23
N VAL A 123 5.84 -5.05 8.10
CA VAL A 123 5.69 -3.66 7.66
C VAL A 123 4.95 -3.60 6.32
N ASN A 124 4.04 -2.65 6.17
CA ASN A 124 3.23 -2.46 4.96
C ASN A 124 3.34 -1.03 4.43
N PHE A 125 3.60 -0.92 3.12
CA PHE A 125 3.61 0.34 2.36
C PHE A 125 2.57 0.28 1.23
N PRO A 126 1.30 0.64 1.50
CA PRO A 126 0.29 0.71 0.45
C PRO A 126 0.24 2.12 -0.14
N TYR A 127 0.88 2.31 -1.30
CA TYR A 127 0.88 3.56 -2.07
C TYR A 127 1.33 4.79 -1.27
N VAL A 128 2.56 4.78 -0.74
CA VAL A 128 3.04 5.89 0.11
C VAL A 128 4.51 6.25 -0.09
N LEU A 129 5.37 5.32 -0.51
CA LEU A 129 6.80 5.63 -0.65
C LEU A 129 7.03 6.65 -1.78
N HIS A 130 6.15 6.69 -2.79
CA HIS A 130 6.23 7.68 -3.86
C HIS A 130 6.07 9.12 -3.37
N HIS A 131 5.32 9.37 -2.28
CA HIS A 131 5.16 10.71 -1.72
C HIS A 131 6.40 11.23 -1.00
N MET A 132 7.27 10.34 -0.52
CA MET A 132 8.47 10.78 0.17
C MET A 132 9.46 11.44 -0.80
N PRO A 133 10.06 12.59 -0.44
CA PRO A 133 11.07 13.22 -1.26
C PRO A 133 12.25 12.28 -1.49
N ASP A 134 12.72 12.25 -2.74
CA ASP A 134 13.90 11.47 -3.11
C ASP A 134 15.13 12.37 -3.22
N GLU A 135 16.23 11.78 -3.70
CA GLU A 135 17.54 12.41 -3.76
C GLU A 135 17.59 13.60 -4.72
N SER A 136 16.57 13.75 -5.61
CA SER A 136 16.42 14.92 -6.48
C SER A 136 15.78 16.13 -5.79
N VAL A 137 15.14 15.92 -4.63
CA VAL A 137 14.42 16.96 -3.89
C VAL A 137 15.13 17.32 -2.59
N SER A 138 15.75 16.33 -1.94
CA SER A 138 16.38 16.52 -0.64
C SER A 138 17.64 15.66 -0.49
N VAL A 139 18.72 16.28 0.00
CA VAL A 139 19.99 15.59 0.34
C VAL A 139 19.86 14.68 1.56
N GLU A 140 18.75 14.79 2.29
CA GLU A 140 18.46 14.03 3.50
C GLU A 140 18.15 12.56 3.24
N ASN A 141 17.82 12.19 2.00
CA ASN A 141 17.55 10.82 1.57
C ASN A 141 16.49 10.11 2.45
N HIS A 142 15.31 10.73 2.56
CA HIS A 142 14.23 10.28 3.47
C HIS A 142 13.80 8.83 3.25
N ARG A 143 13.77 8.38 1.99
CA ARG A 143 13.39 7.00 1.64
C ARG A 143 14.37 6.00 2.23
N ASP A 144 15.66 6.23 2.08
CA ASP A 144 16.68 5.30 2.57
C ASP A 144 16.74 5.31 4.09
N ARG A 145 16.59 6.48 4.73
CA ARG A 145 16.49 6.56 6.19
C ARG A 145 15.32 5.74 6.73
N LEU A 146 14.16 5.82 6.09
CA LEU A 146 13.00 5.02 6.47
C LEU A 146 13.27 3.52 6.28
N LEU A 147 13.84 3.12 5.14
CA LEU A 147 14.18 1.71 4.88
C LEU A 147 15.21 1.16 5.87
N HIS A 148 16.22 1.94 6.25
CA HIS A 148 17.18 1.54 7.28
C HIS A 148 16.55 1.44 8.67
N LEU A 149 15.64 2.38 9.00
CA LEU A 149 14.84 2.28 10.22
C LEU A 149 14.05 0.97 10.25
N ILE A 150 13.32 0.67 9.17
CA ILE A 150 12.53 -0.57 9.06
C ILE A 150 13.42 -1.79 9.17
N LYS A 151 14.57 -1.81 8.49
CA LYS A 151 15.53 -2.92 8.58
C LYS A 151 15.98 -3.13 10.03
N SER A 152 16.21 -2.06 10.80
CA SER A 152 16.62 -2.13 12.21
C SER A 152 15.57 -2.73 13.15
N LEU A 153 14.32 -2.87 12.69
CA LEU A 153 13.24 -3.56 13.42
C LEU A 153 13.27 -5.08 13.16
N SER A 154 14.16 -5.57 12.30
CA SER A 154 14.27 -6.97 11.88
C SER A 154 12.92 -7.56 11.44
N PRO A 155 12.19 -6.91 10.51
CA PRO A 155 10.85 -7.34 10.13
C PRO A 155 10.90 -8.71 9.48
N LYS A 156 9.91 -9.54 9.80
CA LYS A 156 9.72 -10.84 9.15
C LYS A 156 9.29 -10.69 7.69
N LEU A 157 8.62 -9.57 7.39
CA LEU A 157 8.14 -9.23 6.06
C LEU A 157 7.97 -7.73 5.91
N VAL A 158 8.33 -7.20 4.74
CA VAL A 158 7.92 -5.89 4.25
C VAL A 158 7.11 -6.08 2.97
N THR A 159 5.92 -5.49 2.92
CA THR A 159 5.08 -5.47 1.71
C THR A 159 5.12 -4.07 1.11
N LEU A 160 5.26 -3.99 -0.21
CA LEU A 160 5.31 -2.74 -0.96
C LEU A 160 4.35 -2.82 -2.13
N VAL A 161 3.35 -1.95 -2.11
CA VAL A 161 2.40 -1.77 -3.21
C VAL A 161 2.50 -0.34 -3.73
N GLU A 162 2.78 -0.18 -5.02
CA GLU A 162 3.03 1.13 -5.65
C GLU A 162 2.42 1.19 -7.06
N GLN A 163 2.22 2.40 -7.57
CA GLN A 163 1.77 2.66 -8.93
C GLN A 163 2.87 2.28 -9.93
N GLU A 164 2.50 1.56 -10.98
CA GLU A 164 3.46 1.15 -12.02
C GLU A 164 3.58 2.21 -13.12
N SER A 165 4.15 3.36 -12.77
CA SER A 165 4.36 4.50 -13.66
C SER A 165 5.68 5.21 -13.40
N ASN A 166 6.25 5.85 -14.42
CA ASN A 166 7.56 6.50 -14.38
C ASN A 166 7.47 8.04 -14.43
N THR A 167 6.68 8.64 -13.55
CA THR A 167 6.49 10.11 -13.51
C THR A 167 7.57 10.84 -12.72
N ASN A 168 8.47 10.13 -12.05
CA ASN A 168 9.58 10.77 -11.33
C ASN A 168 10.87 10.90 -12.17
N THR A 169 10.77 11.17 -13.47
CA THR A 169 11.93 11.47 -14.35
C THR A 169 12.17 12.98 -14.45
N SER A 170 13.41 13.41 -14.72
CA SER A 170 13.76 14.85 -14.75
C SER A 170 13.16 15.65 -15.92
N PRO A 171 12.99 15.13 -17.15
CA PRO A 171 12.40 15.91 -18.24
C PRO A 171 10.87 16.01 -18.18
N PHE A 172 10.32 17.22 -18.26
CA PHE A 172 8.86 17.47 -18.21
C PHE A 172 8.09 16.74 -19.30
N LEU A 173 8.52 16.82 -20.55
CA LEU A 173 7.79 16.20 -21.66
C LEU A 173 7.60 14.69 -21.45
N SER A 174 8.65 13.99 -21.00
CA SER A 174 8.58 12.56 -20.69
C SER A 174 7.61 12.27 -19.54
N ARG A 175 7.63 13.09 -18.48
CA ARG A 175 6.65 12.98 -17.39
C ARG A 175 5.23 13.20 -17.88
N PHE A 176 5.01 14.23 -18.70
CA PHE A 176 3.69 14.59 -19.20
C PHE A 176 3.11 13.45 -20.06
N VAL A 177 3.90 12.91 -20.99
CA VAL A 177 3.49 11.79 -21.85
C VAL A 177 3.16 10.54 -21.02
N GLU A 178 4.01 10.21 -20.04
CA GLU A 178 3.78 9.08 -19.13
C GLU A 178 2.53 9.29 -18.26
N THR A 179 2.31 10.49 -17.75
CA THR A 179 1.12 10.85 -16.96
C THR A 179 -0.13 10.73 -17.81
N LEU A 180 -0.11 11.26 -19.03
CA LEU A 180 -1.24 11.18 -19.97
C LEU A 180 -1.58 9.71 -20.29
N ASP A 181 -0.58 8.88 -20.60
CA ASP A 181 -0.80 7.45 -20.89
C ASP A 181 -1.39 6.70 -19.67
N TYR A 182 -0.76 6.85 -18.50
CA TYR A 182 -1.19 6.17 -17.28
C TYR A 182 -2.61 6.57 -16.85
N TYR A 183 -2.91 7.86 -16.83
CA TYR A 183 -4.22 8.33 -16.41
C TYR A 183 -5.28 8.12 -17.50
N THR A 184 -4.94 8.10 -18.79
CA THR A 184 -5.87 7.64 -19.83
C THR A 184 -6.34 6.21 -19.58
N ALA A 185 -5.44 5.32 -19.15
CA ALA A 185 -5.81 3.97 -18.75
C ALA A 185 -6.72 3.98 -17.50
N MET A 186 -6.39 4.78 -16.48
CA MET A 186 -7.19 4.92 -15.26
C MET A 186 -8.61 5.43 -15.54
N PHE A 187 -8.75 6.54 -16.27
CA PHE A 187 -10.05 7.09 -16.69
C PHE A 187 -10.82 6.11 -17.56
N GLY A 188 -10.14 5.37 -18.45
CA GLY A 188 -10.79 4.31 -19.22
C GLY A 188 -11.36 3.18 -18.35
N SER A 189 -10.77 2.93 -17.18
CA SER A 189 -11.26 1.95 -16.21
C SER A 189 -12.42 2.47 -15.37
N ILE A 190 -12.39 3.75 -14.99
CA ILE A 190 -13.50 4.42 -14.31
C ILE A 190 -14.72 4.49 -15.25
N ASP A 191 -14.50 4.77 -16.54
CA ASP A 191 -15.55 4.82 -17.57
C ASP A 191 -16.23 3.47 -17.79
N ALA A 192 -15.49 2.36 -17.61
CA ALA A 192 -16.05 1.02 -17.70
C ALA A 192 -16.85 0.63 -16.44
N ALA A 193 -16.55 1.24 -15.29
CA ALA A 193 -17.15 0.88 -14.01
C ALA A 193 -18.41 1.68 -13.67
N GLN A 194 -18.56 2.93 -14.15
CA GLN A 194 -19.68 3.81 -13.82
C GLN A 194 -20.15 4.67 -15.01
N PRO A 195 -21.46 5.01 -15.10
CA PRO A 195 -21.99 5.92 -16.12
C PRO A 195 -21.32 7.30 -16.14
N ARG A 196 -21.29 7.95 -17.30
CA ARG A 196 -20.60 9.25 -17.49
C ARG A 196 -21.29 10.44 -16.84
N ASP A 197 -22.60 10.35 -16.64
CA ASP A 197 -23.43 11.35 -15.99
C ASP A 197 -23.57 11.12 -14.48
N ASP A 198 -22.94 10.06 -13.94
CA ASP A 198 -22.92 9.80 -12.51
C ASP A 198 -22.14 10.89 -11.76
N LYS A 199 -22.84 11.59 -10.86
CA LYS A 199 -22.26 12.72 -10.12
C LYS A 199 -21.18 12.27 -9.13
N GLN A 200 -21.28 11.07 -8.56
CA GLN A 200 -20.29 10.57 -7.60
C GLN A 200 -18.98 10.23 -8.31
N ARG A 201 -19.06 9.63 -9.50
CA ARG A 201 -17.93 9.42 -10.41
C ARG A 201 -17.26 10.75 -10.75
N ILE A 202 -18.02 11.74 -11.24
CA ILE A 202 -17.46 13.05 -11.62
C ILE A 202 -16.74 13.70 -10.44
N SER A 203 -17.35 13.70 -9.25
CA SER A 203 -16.71 14.23 -8.04
C SER A 203 -15.45 13.45 -7.64
N ALA A 204 -15.45 12.13 -7.78
CA ALA A 204 -14.28 11.30 -7.47
C ALA A 204 -13.11 11.54 -8.47
N GLU A 205 -13.41 11.63 -9.77
CA GLU A 205 -12.44 12.03 -10.79
C GLU A 205 -11.86 13.42 -10.50
N GLN A 206 -12.69 14.40 -10.14
CA GLN A 206 -12.28 15.77 -9.88
C GLN A 206 -11.45 15.93 -8.59
N HIS A 207 -11.85 15.27 -7.50
CA HIS A 207 -11.24 15.52 -6.19
C HIS A 207 -10.11 14.57 -5.83
N CYS A 208 -9.99 13.43 -6.52
CA CYS A 208 -8.93 12.46 -6.27
C CYS A 208 -7.98 12.39 -7.47
N VAL A 209 -8.48 11.95 -8.63
CA VAL A 209 -7.62 11.68 -9.80
C VAL A 209 -7.01 12.98 -10.34
N ALA A 210 -7.81 14.02 -10.53
CA ALA A 210 -7.32 15.29 -11.06
C ALA A 210 -6.35 16.01 -10.10
N ARG A 211 -6.51 15.83 -8.79
CA ARG A 211 -5.59 16.38 -7.79
C ARG A 211 -4.17 15.82 -7.98
N ASP A 212 -4.06 14.51 -8.17
CA ASP A 212 -2.77 13.86 -8.36
C ASP A 212 -2.15 14.29 -9.71
N ILE A 213 -2.95 14.38 -10.78
CA ILE A 213 -2.51 14.88 -12.09
C ILE A 213 -2.00 16.33 -12.00
N VAL A 214 -2.72 17.20 -11.31
CA VAL A 214 -2.32 18.60 -11.11
C VAL A 214 -0.98 18.66 -10.39
N ASN A 215 -0.79 17.87 -9.32
CA ASN A 215 0.49 17.84 -8.63
C ASN A 215 1.64 17.36 -9.53
N MET A 216 1.42 16.32 -10.33
CA MET A 216 2.46 15.78 -11.22
C MET A 216 2.88 16.74 -12.34
N ILE A 217 1.95 17.56 -12.85
CA ILE A 217 2.17 18.41 -14.03
C ILE A 217 2.50 19.86 -13.65
N ALA A 218 1.81 20.41 -12.66
CA ALA A 218 1.85 21.85 -12.35
C ALA A 218 2.82 22.20 -11.22
N CYS A 219 3.25 21.24 -10.41
CA CYS A 219 4.21 21.46 -9.31
C CYS A 219 5.60 20.97 -9.69
N GLU A 220 6.63 21.51 -9.03
CA GLU A 220 8.02 21.01 -9.14
C GLU A 220 8.69 20.94 -7.76
N GLU A 221 9.92 20.41 -7.74
CA GLU A 221 10.76 20.36 -6.53
C GLU A 221 10.02 19.80 -5.31
N ALA A 222 10.05 20.49 -4.17
CA ALA A 222 9.40 20.03 -2.94
C ALA A 222 7.86 20.06 -3.02
N GLU A 223 7.27 20.87 -3.90
CA GLU A 223 5.81 20.98 -4.04
C GLU A 223 5.22 19.81 -4.84
N ARG A 224 6.02 19.19 -5.72
CA ARG A 224 5.62 17.97 -6.43
C ARG A 224 5.87 16.75 -5.55
N VAL A 225 4.80 16.21 -4.99
CA VAL A 225 4.79 15.08 -4.07
C VAL A 225 4.51 13.77 -4.81
N GLU A 226 3.68 13.80 -5.86
CA GLU A 226 3.30 12.64 -6.64
C GLU A 226 4.44 12.18 -7.57
N ARG A 227 5.23 11.21 -7.10
CA ARG A 227 6.50 10.79 -7.73
C ARG A 227 6.56 9.28 -7.96
N HIS A 228 5.70 8.78 -8.83
CA HIS A 228 5.65 7.36 -9.17
C HIS A 228 6.99 6.86 -9.74
N LYS A 229 7.34 5.63 -9.37
CA LYS A 229 8.47 4.88 -9.91
C LYS A 229 7.98 3.48 -10.26
N VAL A 230 8.44 2.96 -11.41
CA VAL A 230 8.24 1.55 -11.80
C VAL A 230 8.92 0.61 -10.80
N LEU A 231 8.40 -0.62 -10.67
CA LEU A 231 8.90 -1.62 -9.71
C LEU A 231 10.41 -1.85 -9.82
N GLY A 232 10.99 -1.81 -11.02
CA GLY A 232 12.43 -1.97 -11.21
C GLY A 232 13.27 -0.97 -10.41
N LYS A 233 12.82 0.30 -10.31
CA LYS A 233 13.49 1.33 -9.50
C LYS A 233 13.31 1.10 -8.00
N TRP A 234 12.12 0.62 -7.59
CA TRP A 234 11.87 0.25 -6.20
C TRP A 234 12.71 -0.95 -5.77
N ARG A 235 12.84 -1.96 -6.63
CA ARG A 235 13.68 -3.14 -6.38
C ARG A 235 15.13 -2.75 -6.13
N VAL A 236 15.70 -1.89 -6.97
CA VAL A 236 17.08 -1.39 -6.76
C VAL A 236 17.21 -0.76 -5.39
N ARG A 237 16.28 0.12 -5.00
CA ARG A 237 16.30 0.78 -3.68
C ARG A 237 16.15 -0.21 -2.52
N MET A 238 15.22 -1.16 -2.61
CA MET A 238 15.04 -2.19 -1.58
C MET A 238 16.30 -3.05 -1.40
N MET A 239 16.96 -3.44 -2.51
CA MET A 239 18.22 -4.19 -2.45
C MET A 239 19.37 -3.36 -1.87
N MET A 240 19.46 -2.07 -2.18
CA MET A 240 20.45 -1.16 -1.59
C MET A 240 20.23 -0.98 -0.09
N ALA A 241 18.98 -1.05 0.38
CA ALA A 241 18.63 -1.10 1.79
C ALA A 241 18.74 -2.52 2.41
N GLU A 242 19.42 -3.44 1.72
CA GLU A 242 19.74 -4.79 2.19
C GLU A 242 18.49 -5.66 2.46
N PHE A 243 17.44 -5.46 1.67
CA PHE A 243 16.31 -6.37 1.57
C PHE A 243 16.46 -7.29 0.36
N MET A 244 15.99 -8.53 0.51
CA MET A 244 15.87 -9.49 -0.58
C MET A 244 14.40 -9.68 -0.95
N CYS A 245 14.14 -9.80 -2.25
CA CYS A 245 12.79 -10.09 -2.77
C CYS A 245 12.34 -11.46 -2.24
N TRP A 246 11.15 -11.49 -1.67
CA TRP A 246 10.45 -12.71 -1.30
C TRP A 246 9.30 -12.91 -2.30
N PRO A 247 9.37 -13.92 -3.18
CA PRO A 247 8.40 -14.07 -4.26
C PRO A 247 6.96 -14.15 -3.75
N VAL A 248 6.06 -13.37 -4.34
CA VAL A 248 4.63 -13.44 -4.07
C VAL A 248 4.13 -14.85 -4.42
N SER A 249 3.44 -15.48 -3.47
CA SER A 249 3.01 -16.88 -3.60
C SER A 249 1.81 -17.05 -4.53
N SER A 250 1.62 -18.29 -4.99
CA SER A 250 0.45 -18.67 -5.78
C SER A 250 -0.87 -18.43 -5.02
N SER A 251 -0.85 -18.52 -3.70
CA SER A 251 -2.01 -18.22 -2.84
C SER A 251 -2.39 -16.75 -2.92
N ALA A 252 -1.40 -15.84 -2.86
CA ALA A 252 -1.64 -14.42 -3.02
C ALA A 252 -2.13 -14.06 -4.44
N ALA A 253 -1.56 -14.67 -5.48
CA ALA A 253 -2.03 -14.51 -6.84
C ALA A 253 -3.48 -15.02 -7.00
N PHE A 254 -3.83 -16.14 -6.38
CA PHE A 254 -5.19 -16.69 -6.38
C PHE A 254 -6.18 -15.76 -5.66
N ALA A 255 -5.85 -15.29 -4.46
CA ALA A 255 -6.70 -14.37 -3.70
C ALA A 255 -6.98 -13.08 -4.48
N ALA A 256 -5.96 -12.48 -5.10
CA ALA A 256 -6.13 -11.32 -5.96
C ALA A 256 -6.98 -11.63 -7.21
N SER A 257 -6.84 -12.84 -7.78
CA SER A 257 -7.63 -13.28 -8.94
C SER A 257 -9.11 -13.43 -8.59
N GLU A 258 -9.43 -14.03 -7.44
CA GLU A 258 -10.81 -14.13 -6.96
C GLU A 258 -11.42 -12.75 -6.71
N MET A 259 -10.66 -11.83 -6.10
CA MET A 259 -11.11 -10.45 -5.87
C MET A 259 -11.45 -9.73 -7.18
N LEU A 260 -10.66 -9.93 -8.25
CA LEU A 260 -10.89 -9.30 -9.54
C LEU A 260 -12.13 -9.80 -10.28
N ARG A 261 -12.71 -10.95 -9.92
CA ARG A 261 -13.93 -11.47 -10.58
C ARG A 261 -15.13 -10.52 -10.46
N GLY A 262 -15.13 -9.63 -9.47
CA GLY A 262 -16.16 -8.59 -9.31
C GLY A 262 -15.98 -7.35 -10.19
N TYR A 263 -14.91 -7.28 -11.00
CA TYR A 263 -14.54 -6.11 -11.80
C TYR A 263 -14.60 -6.38 -13.30
N ASP A 264 -14.45 -5.33 -14.11
CA ASP A 264 -14.46 -5.43 -15.57
C ASP A 264 -13.35 -6.38 -16.09
N LYS A 265 -13.69 -7.18 -17.11
CA LYS A 265 -12.83 -8.20 -17.72
C LYS A 265 -11.53 -7.68 -18.34
N ASN A 266 -11.39 -6.37 -18.51
CA ASN A 266 -10.16 -5.75 -18.98
C ASN A 266 -9.10 -5.67 -17.88
N TYR A 267 -9.46 -5.83 -16.60
CA TYR A 267 -8.47 -6.04 -15.56
C TYR A 267 -7.83 -7.42 -15.67
N LYS A 268 -6.50 -7.47 -15.50
CA LYS A 268 -5.73 -8.72 -15.54
C LYS A 268 -4.65 -8.72 -14.48
N LEU A 269 -4.30 -9.91 -14.01
CA LEU A 269 -3.10 -10.13 -13.21
C LEU A 269 -1.97 -10.66 -14.08
N GLY A 270 -0.74 -10.27 -13.75
CA GLY A 270 0.46 -10.90 -14.25
C GLY A 270 1.47 -11.09 -13.14
N GLY A 271 2.29 -12.13 -13.24
CA GLY A 271 3.44 -12.32 -12.36
C GLY A 271 4.72 -12.00 -13.11
N ASN A 272 5.61 -11.21 -12.52
CA ASN A 272 6.95 -10.99 -13.06
C ASN A 272 7.96 -10.78 -11.93
N GLU A 273 9.12 -11.45 -12.03
CA GLU A 273 10.27 -11.29 -11.11
C GLU A 273 9.89 -11.29 -9.61
N GLY A 274 9.01 -12.21 -9.22
CA GLY A 274 8.57 -12.38 -7.83
C GLY A 274 7.54 -11.36 -7.33
N ALA A 275 7.01 -10.49 -8.19
CA ALA A 275 5.94 -9.54 -7.86
C ALA A 275 4.67 -9.81 -8.65
N LEU A 276 3.55 -9.35 -8.10
CA LEU A 276 2.22 -9.40 -8.73
C LEU A 276 1.88 -8.05 -9.33
N TYR A 277 1.40 -8.05 -10.58
CA TYR A 277 1.04 -6.87 -11.34
C TYR A 277 -0.47 -6.85 -11.57
N LEU A 278 -1.09 -5.69 -11.37
CA LEU A 278 -2.44 -5.38 -11.81
C LEU A 278 -2.38 -4.57 -13.10
N PHE A 279 -3.08 -5.04 -14.13
CA PHE A 279 -3.18 -4.38 -15.43
C PHE A 279 -4.59 -3.89 -15.69
N TRP A 280 -4.71 -2.75 -16.39
CA TRP A 280 -5.89 -2.38 -17.15
C TRP A 280 -5.59 -2.53 -18.64
N LYS A 281 -6.30 -3.46 -19.31
CA LYS A 281 -5.99 -3.91 -20.67
C LYS A 281 -4.53 -4.40 -20.78
N ARG A 282 -3.64 -3.59 -21.35
CA ARG A 282 -2.21 -3.86 -21.49
C ARG A 282 -1.33 -2.96 -20.61
N ARG A 283 -1.92 -1.97 -19.93
CA ARG A 283 -1.18 -1.00 -19.11
C ARG A 283 -1.01 -1.55 -17.69
N PRO A 284 0.23 -1.73 -17.20
CA PRO A 284 0.46 -1.96 -15.78
C PRO A 284 -0.03 -0.76 -14.99
N MET A 285 -0.86 -1.01 -13.96
CA MET A 285 -1.43 0.04 -13.11
C MET A 285 -0.77 0.06 -11.74
N ALA A 286 -0.56 -1.10 -11.14
CA ALA A 286 0.04 -1.23 -9.81
C ALA A 286 0.82 -2.53 -9.68
N THR A 287 1.79 -2.54 -8.78
CA THR A 287 2.59 -3.72 -8.43
C THR A 287 2.56 -3.97 -6.94
N CYS A 288 2.46 -5.24 -6.54
CA CYS A 288 2.62 -5.71 -5.16
C CYS A 288 3.87 -6.59 -5.09
N SER A 289 4.79 -6.24 -4.20
CA SER A 289 6.04 -6.97 -3.97
C SER A 289 6.25 -7.19 -2.48
N ALA A 290 7.03 -8.22 -2.14
CA ALA A 290 7.27 -8.62 -0.76
C ALA A 290 8.77 -8.82 -0.52
N TRP A 291 9.25 -8.51 0.68
CA TRP A 291 10.67 -8.38 0.97
C TRP A 291 11.00 -8.86 2.36
N LYS A 292 12.22 -9.40 2.55
CA LYS A 292 12.77 -9.78 3.84
C LYS A 292 14.15 -9.16 4.05
N PRO A 293 14.55 -8.83 5.28
CA PRO A 293 15.93 -8.44 5.56
C PRO A 293 16.90 -9.54 5.08
N ASN A 294 17.99 -9.14 4.43
CA ASN A 294 19.01 -10.08 4.00
C ASN A 294 19.73 -10.69 5.22
N PRO A 295 19.61 -12.01 5.47
CA PRO A 295 20.19 -12.64 6.66
C PRO A 295 21.72 -12.62 6.68
N ASN A 296 22.37 -12.46 5.52
CA ASN A 296 23.83 -12.45 5.40
C ASN A 296 24.48 -11.11 5.80
N GLN A 297 23.68 -10.12 6.21
CA GLN A 297 24.12 -8.78 6.60
C GLN A 297 23.40 -8.26 7.86
N ILE A 298 22.95 -9.18 8.72
CA ILE A 298 22.50 -8.84 10.07
C ILE A 298 23.77 -8.79 10.95
N ALA A 299 24.38 -7.61 11.05
CA ALA A 299 25.45 -7.30 11.99
C ALA A 299 24.89 -6.46 13.13
#